data_AF-M7ZW15-F1
#
_entry.id   AF-M7ZW15-F1
#
_cell.length_a   1.000
_cell.length_b   1.000
_cell.length_c   1.000
_cell.angle_alpha   90.00
_cell.angle_beta   90.00
_cell.angle_gamma   90.00
#
_symmetry.space_group_name_H-M   'P 1'
#
loop_
_entity.id
_entity.type
_entity.pdbx_description
1 polymer ?
#
loop_
_entity_poly.entity_id
_entity_poly.type
_entity_poly.pdbx_seq_one_letter_code
_entity_poly.pdbx_strand_id
1 'polypeptide(L)' 'MDASKLKKVAGKKFGGPRKKSVTRSVKAGLQFPVGRIGRYLKKGRYAQRVGSGAPVYLAAIWN' A
#
# COMPACT_ATOMS: atom_id res chain seq x y z
N MET A 1 -9.48 15.78 33.85
CA MET A 1 -8.81 16.96 33.29
C MET A 1 -7.56 16.52 32.52
N ASP A 2 -7.48 16.53 31.21
CA ASP A 2 -8.41 16.22 30.12
C ASP A 2 -7.58 16.24 28.83
N ALA A 3 -8.12 15.62 27.78
CA ALA A 3 -7.81 15.86 26.37
C ALA A 3 -6.52 15.28 25.75
N SER A 4 -6.59 13.97 25.51
CA SER A 4 -6.33 13.31 24.22
C SER A 4 -6.19 14.23 22.99
N LYS A 5 -5.06 14.16 22.29
CA LYS A 5 -4.94 14.61 20.89
C LYS A 5 -4.34 13.51 20.01
N LEU A 6 -5.11 12.43 19.81
CA LEU A 6 -4.87 11.46 18.74
C LEU A 6 -5.32 12.08 17.41
N LYS A 7 -4.34 12.37 16.56
CA LYS A 7 -4.50 12.94 15.22
C LYS A 7 -5.23 11.96 14.29
N LYS A 8 -6.56 12.05 14.31
CA LYS A 8 -7.53 11.82 13.22
C LYS A 8 -7.07 10.88 12.11
N VAL A 9 -7.26 9.57 12.30
CA VAL A 9 -7.27 8.58 11.20
C VAL A 9 -8.69 8.49 10.63
N ALA A 10 -9.23 9.62 10.14
CA ALA A 10 -10.58 9.68 9.60
C ALA A 10 -10.57 9.29 8.11
N GLY A 11 -11.25 8.19 7.78
CA GLY A 11 -11.53 7.83 6.39
C GLY A 11 -11.53 6.33 6.07
N LYS A 12 -11.55 5.44 7.05
CA LYS A 12 -11.84 4.02 6.79
C LYS A 12 -13.33 3.84 7.04
N LYS A 13 -14.12 3.57 5.98
CA LYS A 13 -15.51 3.09 6.10
C LYS A 13 -15.49 1.73 6.81
N PHE A 14 -15.35 1.74 8.13
CA PHE A 14 -15.57 0.61 9.00
C PHE A 14 -17.10 0.42 9.09
N GLY A 15 -17.67 -0.44 8.25
CA GLY A 15 -19.08 -0.85 8.39
C GLY A 15 -19.96 -0.78 7.15
N GLY A 16 -19.45 -0.38 5.97
CA GLY A 16 -20.19 -0.48 4.71
C GLY A 16 -19.89 -1.76 3.94
N PRO A 17 -20.76 -2.21 3.01
CA PRO A 17 -20.51 -3.39 2.18
C PRO A 17 -19.14 -3.29 1.49
N ARG A 18 -18.27 -4.27 1.78
CA ARG A 18 -16.90 -4.29 1.25
C ARG A 18 -16.95 -4.56 -0.25
N LYS A 19 -16.53 -3.58 -1.05
CA LYS A 19 -16.22 -3.82 -2.47
C LYS A 19 -15.16 -4.91 -2.59
N LYS A 20 -15.26 -5.75 -3.62
CA LYS A 20 -14.27 -6.79 -3.92
C LYS A 20 -12.86 -6.18 -3.91
N SER A 21 -11.95 -6.81 -3.20
CA SER A 21 -10.58 -6.31 -3.06
C SER A 21 -9.83 -6.49 -4.37
N VAL A 22 -9.49 -5.39 -5.04
CA VAL A 22 -8.63 -5.40 -6.23
C VAL A 22 -7.17 -5.34 -5.79
N THR A 23 -6.33 -6.21 -6.34
CA THR A 23 -4.90 -6.25 -6.01
C THR A 23 -4.15 -5.10 -6.68
N ARG A 24 -3.00 -4.70 -6.12
CA ARG A 24 -2.19 -3.61 -6.68
C ARG A 24 -1.63 -3.95 -8.06
N SER A 25 -1.34 -5.23 -8.33
CA SER A 25 -0.91 -5.68 -9.66
C SER A 25 -2.01 -5.49 -10.69
N VAL A 26 -3.23 -5.95 -10.40
CA VAL A 26 -4.38 -5.79 -11.29
C VAL A 26 -4.71 -4.31 -11.50
N LYS A 27 -4.62 -3.49 -10.44
CA LYS A 27 -4.81 -2.04 -10.56
C LYS A 27 -3.73 -1.35 -11.41
N ALA A 28 -2.51 -1.88 -11.43
CA ALA A 28 -1.39 -1.36 -12.21
C ALA A 28 -1.31 -1.96 -13.62
N GLY A 29 -2.11 -2.97 -13.95
CA GLY A 29 -2.03 -3.67 -15.24
C GLY A 29 -0.76 -4.50 -15.42
N LEU A 30 -0.09 -4.88 -14.33
CA LEU A 30 1.20 -5.59 -14.37
C LEU A 30 0.98 -7.07 -14.03
N GLN A 31 1.60 -7.96 -14.81
CA GLN A 31 1.63 -9.39 -14.50
C GLN A 31 2.44 -9.67 -13.22
N PHE A 32 3.46 -8.84 -12.98
CA PHE A 32 4.33 -8.99 -11.81
C PHE A 32 3.67 -8.59 -10.48
N PRO A 33 4.00 -9.29 -9.37
CA PRO A 33 3.36 -9.09 -8.07
C PRO A 33 3.85 -7.84 -7.32
N VAL A 34 3.32 -6.67 -7.66
CA VAL A 34 3.59 -5.35 -7.03
C VAL A 34 3.46 -5.38 -5.50
N GLY A 35 2.43 -6.06 -4.99
CA GLY A 35 2.18 -6.15 -3.55
C GLY A 35 3.30 -6.88 -2.77
N ARG A 36 3.95 -7.86 -3.41
CA ARG A 36 5.02 -8.65 -2.83
C ARG A 36 6.33 -7.86 -2.81
N ILE A 37 6.65 -7.17 -3.90
CA ILE A 37 7.82 -6.29 -4.00
C ILE A 37 7.76 -5.23 -2.90
N GLY A 38 6.62 -4.57 -2.72
CA GLY A 38 6.45 -3.59 -1.64
C GLY A 38 6.62 -4.17 -0.23
N ARG A 39 6.31 -5.45 -0.02
CA ARG A 39 6.55 -6.14 1.27
C ARG A 39 8.04 -6.40 1.48
N TYR A 40 8.74 -6.87 0.46
CA TYR A 40 10.18 -7.12 0.55
C TYR A 40 10.99 -5.84 0.71
N LEU A 41 10.60 -4.74 0.05
CA LEU A 41 11.25 -3.44 0.25
C LEU A 41 11.17 -2.96 1.71
N LYS A 42 10.05 -3.24 2.39
CA LYS A 42 9.89 -2.91 3.82
C LYS A 42 10.66 -3.87 4.72
N LYS A 43 10.63 -5.17 4.42
CA LYS A 43 11.34 -6.20 5.20
C LYS A 43 12.86 -6.05 5.11
N GLY A 44 13.38 -5.70 3.93
CA GLY A 44 14.80 -5.49 3.69
C GLY A 44 15.36 -4.18 4.25
N ARG A 45 14.54 -3.34 4.88
CA ARG A 45 14.95 -2.07 5.50
C ARG A 45 15.74 -1.13 4.56
N TYR A 46 15.49 -1.20 3.25
CA TYR A 46 16.19 -0.39 2.23
C TYR A 46 15.97 1.12 2.39
N ALA A 47 14.85 1.52 3.00
CA ALA A 47 14.56 2.91 3.34
C ALA A 47 13.65 2.99 4.57
N GLN A 48 13.72 4.10 5.31
CA GLN A 48 12.83 4.37 6.44
C GLN A 48 11.35 4.45 6.00
N ARG A 49 11.10 4.92 4.77
CA ARG A 49 9.76 4.97 4.16
C ARG A 49 9.84 4.54 2.71
N VAL A 50 8.94 3.64 2.32
CA VAL A 50 8.77 3.21 0.93
C VAL A 50 7.48 3.83 0.39
N GLY A 51 7.61 4.64 -0.66
CA GLY A 51 6.49 5.27 -1.35
C GLY A 51 5.57 4.25 -2.03
N SER A 52 4.30 4.63 -2.26
CA SER A 52 3.31 3.74 -2.89
C SER A 52 3.65 3.37 -4.33
N GLY A 53 4.33 4.26 -5.07
CA GLY A 53 4.74 4.06 -6.46
C GLY A 53 6.03 3.26 -6.66
N ALA A 54 6.89 3.18 -5.63
CA ALA A 54 8.17 2.47 -5.72
C ALA A 54 8.04 1.00 -6.18
N PRO A 55 7.15 0.17 -5.60
CA PRO A 55 7.01 -1.21 -6.07
C PRO A 55 6.35 -1.34 -7.45
N VAL A 56 5.63 -0.32 -7.92
CA VAL A 56 5.02 -0.30 -9.26
C VAL A 56 6.11 -0.03 -10.30
N TYR A 57 6.95 0.98 -10.05
CA TYR A 57 8.08 1.29 -10.92
C TYR A 57 9.00 0.08 -11.09
N LEU A 58 9.40 -0.56 -9.98
CA LEU A 58 10.25 -1.77 -10.05
C LEU A 58 9.59 -2.93 -10.81
N ALA A 59 8.28 -3.10 -10.68
CA ALA A 59 7.54 -4.14 -11.40
C ALA A 59 7.35 -3.83 -12.89
N ALA A 60 7.41 -2.55 -13.28
CA ALA A 60 7.15 -2.09 -14.64
C ALA A 60 8.37 -2.11 -15.56
N ILE A 61 9.60 -2.08 -15.02
CA ILE A 61 10.85 -2.02 -15.81
C ILE A 61 11.05 -3.25 -16.70
N TRP A 62 10.37 -4.36 -16.40
CA TRP A 62 10.46 -5.63 -17.12
C TRP A 62 9.12 -6.07 -17.74
N ASN A 63 8.10 -5.20 -17.76
CA ASN A 63 6.78 -5.54 -18.29
C ASN A 63 6.71 -5.48 -19.82
#